data_AF-A0A2U3F0P9-F1
#
_entry.id   AF-A0A2U3F0P9-F1
#
_cell.length_a   1.000
_cell.length_b   1.000
_cell.length_c   1.000
_cell.angle_alpha   90.00
_cell.angle_beta   90.00
_cell.angle_gamma   90.00
#
_symmetry.space_group_name_H-M   'P 1'
#
loop_
_entity.id
_entity.type
_entity.pdbx_description
1 polymer ?
#
loop_
_entity_poly.entity_id
_entity_poly.type
_entity_poly.pdbx_seq_one_letter_code
_entity_poly.pdbx_strand_id
1 'polypeptide(L)' 'MSKLTDAAIESSMLSSVEGFSFLVVDSLEFELGRELTEEESMRVYRRVDKAINEATQETAQ' A
#
# COMPACT_ATOMS: atom_id res chain seq x y z
N MET A 1 -0.77 -16.72 -22.41
CA MET A 1 -0.16 -15.53 -21.79
C MET A 1 -1.28 -14.66 -21.27
N SER A 2 -1.28 -14.31 -19.98
CA SER A 2 -2.18 -13.28 -19.47
C SER A 2 -1.83 -11.95 -20.15
N LYS A 3 -2.83 -11.21 -20.63
CA LYS A 3 -2.62 -9.85 -21.15
C LYS A 3 -2.56 -8.91 -19.95
N LEU A 4 -1.65 -7.93 -19.99
CA LEU A 4 -1.65 -6.85 -19.03
C LEU A 4 -2.93 -6.03 -19.23
N THR A 5 -3.77 -5.95 -18.20
CA THR A 5 -5.01 -5.17 -18.16
C THR A 5 -5.03 -4.31 -16.90
N ASP A 6 -5.82 -3.25 -16.89
CA ASP A 6 -5.96 -2.38 -15.71
C ASP A 6 -6.46 -3.18 -14.49
N ALA A 7 -7.45 -4.06 -14.67
CA ALA A 7 -7.91 -4.96 -13.62
C ALA A 7 -6.80 -5.89 -13.06
N ALA A 8 -5.85 -6.32 -13.90
CA ALA A 8 -4.71 -7.12 -13.43
C ALA A 8 -3.70 -6.26 -12.65
N ILE A 9 -3.53 -4.99 -13.03
CA ILE A 9 -2.72 -4.01 -12.30
C ILE A 9 -3.36 -3.71 -10.94
N GLU A 10 -4.65 -3.39 -10.90
CA GLU A 10 -5.42 -3.11 -9.68
C GLU A 10 -5.41 -4.30 -8.72
N SER A 11 -5.64 -5.52 -9.23
CA SER A 11 -5.54 -6.73 -8.43
C SER A 11 -4.12 -6.93 -7.86
N SER A 12 -3.09 -6.57 -8.63
CA SER A 12 -1.69 -6.60 -8.16
C SER A 12 -1.41 -5.52 -7.11
N MET A 13 -2.00 -4.34 -7.22
CA MET A 13 -1.90 -3.27 -6.22
C MET A 13 -2.51 -3.71 -4.89
N LEU A 14 -3.72 -4.26 -4.94
CA LEU A 14 -4.43 -4.79 -3.76
C LEU A 14 -3.63 -5.91 -3.09
N SER A 15 -3.06 -6.84 -3.86
CA SER A 15 -2.25 -7.93 -3.29
C SER A 15 -0.87 -7.47 -2.79
N SER A 16 -0.39 -6.31 -3.24
CA SER A 16 0.90 -5.75 -2.84
C SER A 16 0.80 -4.74 -1.68
N VAL A 17 -0.39 -4.52 -1.11
CA VAL A 17 -0.63 -3.51 -0.06
C VAL A 17 0.30 -3.66 1.14
N GLU A 18 0.56 -4.88 1.59
CA GLU A 18 1.42 -5.18 2.73
C GLU A 18 2.88 -4.82 2.39
N GLY A 19 3.39 -5.31 1.26
CA GLY A 19 4.75 -5.00 0.81
C GLY A 19 4.97 -3.51 0.57
N PHE A 20 3.99 -2.82 -0.01
CA PHE A 20 4.07 -1.37 -0.18
C PHE A 20 4.03 -0.63 1.16
N SER A 21 3.22 -1.10 2.12
CA SER A 21 3.20 -0.52 3.47
C SER A 21 4.56 -0.63 4.18
N PHE A 22 5.27 -1.75 4.01
CA PHE A 22 6.64 -1.90 4.53
C PHE A 22 7.61 -0.87 3.92
N LEU A 23 7.55 -0.63 2.61
CA LEU A 23 8.40 0.38 1.95
C LEU A 23 8.11 1.80 2.47
N VAL A 24 6.84 2.09 2.76
CA VAL A 24 6.44 3.38 3.35
C VAL A 24 6.95 3.51 4.79
N VAL A 25 6.89 2.45 5.60
CA VAL A 25 7.48 2.43 6.94
C VAL A 25 8.98 2.69 6.88
N ASP A 26 9.73 1.96 6.06
CA ASP A 26 11.18 2.12 5.89
C ASP A 26 11.56 3.57 5.51
N SER A 27 10.81 4.16 4.57
CA SER A 27 11.01 5.56 4.17
C SER A 27 10.76 6.55 5.32
N LEU A 28 9.71 6.33 6.12
CA LEU A 28 9.39 7.18 7.27
C LEU A 28 10.43 7.04 8.39
N GLU A 29 10.90 5.83 8.66
CA GLU A 29 11.92 5.58 9.68
C GLU A 29 13.25 6.23 9.31
N PHE A 30 13.62 6.16 8.02
CA PHE A 30 14.78 6.87 7.48
C PHE A 30 14.66 8.39 7.67
N GLU A 31 13.51 8.98 7.34
CA GLU A 31 13.27 10.42 7.48
C GLU A 31 13.22 10.89 8.94
N LEU A 32 12.62 10.09 9.82
CA LEU A 32 12.48 10.40 11.25
C LEU A 32 13.77 10.11 12.05
N GLY A 33 14.68 9.32 11.50
CA GLY A 33 15.89 8.87 12.18
C GLY A 33 15.62 7.94 13.37
N ARG A 34 14.48 7.24 13.36
CA ARG A 34 14.09 6.25 14.38
C ARG A 34 13.12 5.22 13.81
N GLU A 35 13.06 4.07 14.46
CA GLU A 35 12.02 3.07 14.19
C GLU A 35 10.64 3.56 14.64
N LEU A 36 9.60 3.15 13.91
CA LEU A 36 8.20 3.34 14.26
C LEU A 36 7.78 2.31 15.32
N THR A 37 6.89 2.71 16.22
CA THR A 37 6.25 1.72 17.09
C THR A 37 5.30 0.82 16.29
N GLU A 38 4.91 -0.31 16.88
CA GLU A 38 3.92 -1.21 16.28
C GLU A 38 2.61 -0.45 15.94
N GLU A 39 2.14 0.44 16.82
CA GLU A 39 0.95 1.24 16.58
C GLU A 39 1.12 2.24 15.43
N GLU A 40 2.30 2.84 15.29
CA GLU A 40 2.63 3.74 14.19
C GLU A 40 2.69 2.99 12.86
N SER A 41 3.35 1.84 12.82
CA SER A 41 3.40 0.95 11.64
C SER A 41 2.00 0.45 11.25
N MET A 42 1.16 0.08 12.21
CA MET A 42 -0.25 -0.26 11.97
C MET A 42 -1.06 0.93 11.43
N ARG A 43 -0.73 2.16 11.84
CA ARG A 43 -1.38 3.36 11.31
C ARG A 43 -0.96 3.60 9.86
N VAL A 44 0.32 3.38 9.51
CA VAL A 44 0.81 3.45 8.13
C VAL A 44 0.08 2.43 7.27
N TYR A 45 0.03 1.16 7.69
CA TYR A 45 -0.68 0.11 6.97
C TYR A 45 -2.14 0.50 6.69
N ARG A 46 -2.90 0.90 7.71
CA ARG A 46 -4.31 1.31 7.54
C ARG A 46 -4.48 2.49 6.59
N ARG A 47 -3.51 3.42 6.57
CA ARG A 47 -3.56 4.59 5.68
C ARG A 47 -3.29 4.20 4.22
N VAL A 48 -2.32 3.30 4.00
CA VAL A 48 -1.94 2.76 2.69
C VAL A 48 -3.06 1.88 2.13
N ASP A 49 -3.56 0.93 2.93
CA ASP A 49 -4.66 0.04 2.57
C ASP A 49 -5.90 0.82 2.14
N LYS A 50 -6.31 1.82 2.93
CA LYS A 50 -7.42 2.69 2.56
C LYS A 50 -7.17 3.40 1.21
N ALA A 51 -5.98 3.96 1.01
CA ALA A 51 -5.67 4.70 -0.22
C ALA A 51 -5.68 3.80 -1.47
N ILE A 52 -5.14 2.58 -1.37
CA ILE A 52 -5.14 1.61 -2.47
C ILE A 52 -6.56 1.13 -2.75
N ASN A 53 -7.35 0.80 -1.72
CA ASN A 53 -8.75 0.40 -1.91
C ASN A 53 -9.58 1.51 -2.57
N GLU A 54 -9.46 2.76 -2.12
CA GLU A 54 -10.17 3.90 -2.73
C GLU A 54 -9.78 4.07 -4.21
N ALA A 55 -8.48 4.03 -4.52
CA ALA A 55 -8.00 4.21 -5.89
C ALA A 55 -8.38 3.06 -6.84
N THR A 56 -8.51 1.84 -6.33
CA THR A 56 -8.86 0.64 -7.13
C THR A 56 -10.37 0.37 -7.19
N GLN A 57 -11.17 0.95 -6.29
CA GLN A 57 -12.62 0.87 -6.34
C GLN A 57 -13.25 1.93 -7.24
N GLU A 58 -12.63 3.11 -7.40
CA GLU A 58 -13.10 4.14 -8.33
C GLU A 58 -13.04 3.73 -9.80
N THR A 59 -12.12 2.85 -10.17
CA THR A 59 -11.97 2.36 -11.55
C THR A 59 -12.91 1.21 -11.92
N ALA A 60 -13.68 0.68 -10.97
CA ALA A 60 -14.65 -0.40 -11.19
C ALA A 60 -16.08 0.07 -11.55
N GLN A 61 -16.29 1.39 -11.73
CA GLN A 61 -17.56 2.00 -12.15
C GLN A 61 -17.50 2.49 -13.60
#